data_AF-A0A2N9NZM8-F1
#
_entry.id   AF-A0A2N9NZM8-F1
#
_cell.length_a   1.000
_cell.length_b   1.000
_cell.length_c   1.000
_cell.angle_alpha   90.00
_cell.angle_beta   90.00
_cell.angle_gamma   90.00
#
_symmetry.space_group_name_H-M   'P 1'
#
loop_
_entity.id
_entity.type
_entity.pdbx_description
1 polymer ?
#
loop_
_entity_poly.entity_id
_entity_poly.type
_entity_poly.pdbx_seq_one_letter_code
_entity_poly.pdbx_strand_id
1 'polypeptide(L)'
;MNRRWRPVIFSALAVAGIWILALAGYTLAKNSKVTPEKVRAYAQSVDLSKLSGSERARAMQKLADMLNALSLEDRRRARLDHVAEDWFQQMTEEEKAAWIEATMPTGFKQMLTAFEELPQDKRRKAIDDALRRLKEAQDQMRAGAPPGDPASTNSPPVLSQDLQEKIRLIGLQTFYSESSAQTKAELAPVLEELQHVMETGRPFRGR
;
A
#
# COMPACT_ATOMS: atom_id res chain seq x y z
N MET A 1 -55.71 -30.72 -7.32
CA MET A 1 -54.61 -30.21 -6.47
C MET A 1 -55.22 -29.58 -5.21
N ASN A 2 -55.03 -30.16 -4.02
CA ASN A 2 -55.73 -29.72 -2.80
C ASN A 2 -55.42 -28.26 -2.45
N ARG A 3 -56.47 -27.43 -2.30
CA ARG A 3 -56.40 -25.98 -2.03
C ARG A 3 -55.60 -25.63 -0.76
N ARG A 4 -55.49 -26.58 0.18
CA ARG A 4 -54.74 -26.45 1.44
C ARG A 4 -53.21 -26.52 1.29
N TRP A 5 -52.71 -27.13 0.22
CA TRP A 5 -51.26 -27.29 0.00
C TRP A 5 -50.63 -26.16 -0.82
N ARG A 6 -51.45 -25.38 -1.55
CA ARG A 6 -50.99 -24.21 -2.31
C ARG A 6 -50.16 -23.22 -1.47
N PRO A 7 -50.62 -22.76 -0.28
CA PRO A 7 -49.82 -21.83 0.52
C PRO A 7 -48.49 -22.45 0.98
N VAL A 8 -48.49 -23.74 1.35
CA VAL A 8 -47.27 -24.46 1.76
C VAL A 8 -46.25 -24.52 0.62
N ILE A 9 -46.71 -24.81 -0.60
CA ILE A 9 -45.85 -24.85 -1.79
C ILE A 9 -45.30 -23.44 -2.09
N PHE A 10 -46.13 -22.40 -2.02
CA PHE A 10 -45.67 -21.03 -2.24
C PHE A 10 -44.68 -20.55 -1.17
N SER A 11 -44.89 -20.91 0.11
CA SER A 11 -43.93 -20.62 1.17
C SER A 11 -42.62 -21.37 0.98
N ALA A 12 -42.67 -22.65 0.59
CA ALA A 12 -41.47 -23.43 0.29
C ALA A 12 -40.69 -22.84 -0.90
N LEU A 13 -41.39 -22.42 -1.96
CA LEU A 13 -40.79 -21.75 -3.13
C LEU A 13 -40.19 -20.39 -2.75
N ALA A 14 -40.85 -19.62 -1.88
CA ALA A 14 -40.33 -18.34 -1.41
C ALA A 14 -39.03 -18.53 -0.61
N VAL A 15 -39.00 -19.50 0.31
CA VAL A 15 -37.80 -19.84 1.07
C VAL A 15 -36.67 -20.32 0.16
N ALA A 16 -36.98 -21.21 -0.81
CA ALA A 16 -36.00 -21.65 -1.79
C ALA A 16 -35.47 -20.49 -2.64
N GLY A 17 -36.34 -19.56 -3.06
CA GLY A 17 -35.96 -18.35 -3.79
C GLY A 17 -35.03 -17.44 -2.99
N ILE A 18 -35.30 -17.23 -1.70
CA ILE A 18 -34.42 -16.47 -0.80
C ILE A 18 -33.04 -17.15 -0.68
N TRP A 19 -33.00 -18.48 -0.54
CA TRP A 19 -31.74 -19.23 -0.48
C TRP A 19 -30.94 -19.14 -1.78
N ILE A 20 -31.61 -19.22 -2.93
CA ILE A 20 -30.95 -19.04 -4.24
C ILE A 20 -30.40 -17.62 -4.37
N LEU A 21 -31.16 -16.60 -3.99
CA LEU A 21 -30.69 -15.20 -3.96
C LEU A 21 -29.49 -15.02 -3.03
N ALA A 22 -29.51 -15.62 -1.84
CA ALA A 22 -28.41 -15.57 -0.90
C ALA A 22 -27.15 -16.29 -1.44
N LEU A 23 -27.30 -17.47 -2.06
CA LEU A 23 -26.21 -18.22 -2.66
C LEU A 23 -25.63 -17.51 -3.90
N ALA A 24 -26.49 -16.94 -4.75
CA ALA A 24 -26.07 -16.13 -5.89
C ALA A 24 -25.32 -14.88 -5.43
N GLY A 25 -25.84 -14.16 -4.44
CA GLY A 25 -25.16 -13.02 -3.83
C GLY A 25 -23.82 -13.40 -3.20
N TYR A 26 -23.77 -14.51 -2.45
CA TYR A 26 -22.56 -15.01 -1.81
C TYR A 26 -21.50 -15.44 -2.83
N THR A 27 -21.87 -16.18 -3.87
CA THR A 27 -20.95 -16.64 -4.91
C THR A 27 -20.41 -15.48 -5.73
N LEU A 28 -21.25 -14.49 -6.06
CA LEU A 28 -20.83 -13.28 -6.75
C LEU A 28 -19.89 -12.44 -5.88
N ALA A 29 -20.20 -12.25 -4.60
CA ALA A 29 -19.33 -11.55 -3.66
C ALA A 29 -17.98 -12.28 -3.46
N LYS A 30 -18.00 -13.62 -3.36
CA LYS A 30 -16.79 -14.45 -3.23
C LYS A 30 -15.91 -14.37 -4.48
N ASN A 31 -16.51 -14.39 -5.68
CA ASN A 31 -15.76 -14.24 -6.94
C ASN A 31 -15.27 -12.81 -7.18
N SER A 32 -15.88 -11.79 -6.56
CA SER A 32 -15.42 -10.41 -6.65
C SER A 32 -14.23 -10.10 -5.75
N LYS A 33 -13.90 -10.94 -4.77
CA LYS A 33 -12.74 -10.71 -3.90
C LYS A 33 -11.45 -10.71 -4.72
N VAL A 34 -10.67 -9.64 -4.61
CA VAL A 34 -9.33 -9.56 -5.21
C VAL A 34 -8.42 -10.54 -4.48
N THR A 35 -7.70 -11.37 -5.24
CA THR A 35 -6.75 -12.34 -4.69
C THR A 35 -5.37 -12.11 -5.31
N PRO A 36 -4.27 -12.52 -4.64
CA PRO A 36 -2.94 -12.31 -5.19
C PRO A 36 -2.73 -12.90 -6.58
N GLU A 37 -3.36 -14.05 -6.87
CA GLU A 37 -3.32 -14.70 -8.18
C GLU A 37 -4.00 -13.85 -9.25
N LYS A 38 -5.12 -13.18 -8.92
CA LYS A 38 -5.77 -12.25 -9.84
C LYS A 38 -4.91 -11.02 -10.10
N VAL A 39 -4.24 -10.48 -9.09
CA VAL A 39 -3.31 -9.36 -9.26
C VAL A 39 -2.17 -9.75 -10.18
N ARG A 40 -1.54 -10.90 -9.94
CA ARG A 40 -0.45 -11.40 -10.79
C ARG A 40 -0.92 -11.68 -12.22
N ALA A 41 -2.06 -12.35 -12.38
CA ALA A 41 -2.62 -12.64 -13.70
C ALA A 41 -2.92 -11.33 -14.47
N TYR A 42 -3.47 -10.33 -13.79
CA TYR A 42 -3.73 -9.02 -14.40
C TYR A 42 -2.42 -8.35 -14.82
N ALA A 43 -1.44 -8.28 -13.91
CA ALA A 43 -0.15 -7.64 -14.17
C ALA A 43 0.64 -8.33 -15.30
N GLN A 44 0.52 -9.66 -15.45
CA GLN A 44 1.13 -10.42 -16.55
C GLN A 44 0.39 -10.25 -17.88
N SER A 45 -0.93 -10.03 -17.83
CA SER A 45 -1.76 -9.89 -19.03
C SER A 45 -1.65 -8.50 -19.68
N VAL A 46 -1.25 -7.48 -18.92
CA VAL A 46 -1.18 -6.10 -19.39
C VAL A 46 0.26 -5.71 -19.67
N ASP A 47 0.50 -5.31 -20.92
CA ASP A 47 1.76 -4.72 -21.36
C ASP A 47 1.62 -3.20 -21.42
N LEU A 48 2.15 -2.52 -20.41
CA LEU A 48 2.08 -1.07 -20.29
C LEU A 48 2.67 -0.34 -21.51
N SER A 49 3.69 -0.91 -22.16
CA SER A 49 4.36 -0.30 -23.31
C SER A 49 3.46 -0.20 -24.55
N LYS A 50 2.41 -1.03 -24.63
CA LYS A 50 1.44 -1.05 -25.72
C LYS A 50 0.21 -0.18 -25.48
N LEU A 51 0.04 0.31 -24.25
CA LEU A 51 -1.09 1.15 -23.87
C LEU A 51 -0.69 2.62 -23.94
N SER A 52 -1.64 3.48 -24.31
CA SER A 52 -1.41 4.94 -24.35
C SER A 52 -2.56 5.72 -23.73
N GLY A 53 -2.25 6.92 -23.26
CA GLY A 53 -3.21 7.88 -22.72
C GLY A 53 -4.16 7.27 -21.68
N SER A 54 -5.46 7.36 -21.94
CA SER A 54 -6.50 6.95 -20.99
C SER A 54 -6.53 5.44 -20.69
N GLU A 55 -6.14 4.59 -21.64
CA GLU A 55 -6.14 3.13 -21.44
C GLU A 55 -5.03 2.72 -20.49
N ARG A 56 -3.86 3.37 -20.63
CA ARG A 56 -2.72 3.18 -19.74
C ARG A 56 -3.05 3.66 -18.32
N ALA A 57 -3.63 4.85 -18.19
CA ALA A 57 -4.09 5.39 -16.90
C ALA A 57 -5.09 4.46 -16.20
N ARG A 58 -6.08 3.93 -16.94
CA ARG A 58 -7.05 2.97 -16.39
C ARG A 58 -6.40 1.67 -15.95
N ALA A 59 -5.41 1.18 -16.68
CA ALA A 59 -4.71 -0.05 -16.31
C ALA A 59 -3.93 0.11 -15.01
N MET A 60 -3.23 1.23 -14.85
CA MET A 60 -2.51 1.56 -13.62
C MET A 60 -3.47 1.74 -12.44
N GLN A 61 -4.56 2.50 -12.62
CA GLN A 61 -5.56 2.67 -11.57
C GLN A 61 -6.14 1.33 -11.12
N LYS A 62 -6.47 0.46 -12.07
CA LYS A 62 -7.01 -0.88 -11.77
C LYS A 62 -6.01 -1.72 -10.97
N LEU A 63 -4.72 -1.70 -11.33
CA LEU A 63 -3.71 -2.42 -10.55
C LEU A 63 -3.57 -1.83 -9.14
N ALA A 64 -3.58 -0.50 -9.00
CA ALA A 64 -3.55 0.17 -7.70
C ALA A 64 -4.74 -0.24 -6.82
N ASP A 65 -5.96 -0.24 -7.37
CA ASP A 65 -7.17 -0.67 -6.66
C ASP A 65 -7.08 -2.14 -6.23
N MET A 66 -6.58 -3.00 -7.12
CA MET A 66 -6.38 -4.42 -6.83
C MET A 66 -5.34 -4.63 -5.72
N LEU A 67 -4.22 -3.91 -5.74
CA LEU A 67 -3.22 -3.95 -4.68
C LEU A 67 -3.84 -3.47 -3.36
N ASN A 68 -4.50 -2.31 -3.37
CA ASN A 68 -5.14 -1.71 -2.19
C ASN A 68 -6.18 -2.63 -1.53
N ALA A 69 -6.88 -3.45 -2.30
CA ALA A 69 -7.83 -4.43 -1.80
C ALA A 69 -7.18 -5.63 -1.07
N LEU A 70 -5.88 -5.88 -1.28
CA LEU A 70 -5.16 -6.97 -0.62
C LEU A 70 -4.66 -6.59 0.78
N SER A 71 -4.60 -7.58 1.66
CA SER A 71 -3.92 -7.48 2.96
C SER A 71 -2.39 -7.42 2.79
N LEU A 72 -1.69 -6.87 3.79
CA LEU A 72 -0.22 -6.83 3.79
C LEU A 72 0.41 -8.24 3.74
N GLU A 73 -0.24 -9.23 4.35
CA GLU A 73 0.26 -10.62 4.36
C GLU A 73 0.12 -11.26 2.99
N ASP A 74 -1.02 -11.04 2.32
CA ASP A 74 -1.28 -11.55 0.98
C ASP A 74 -0.28 -10.98 -0.04
N ARG A 75 0.02 -9.67 0.04
CA ARG A 75 1.03 -9.03 -0.83
C ARG A 75 2.43 -9.61 -0.61
N ARG A 76 2.85 -9.72 0.65
CA ARG A 76 4.18 -10.25 1.02
C ARG A 76 4.33 -11.72 0.61
N ARG A 77 3.34 -12.56 0.94
CA ARG A 77 3.37 -14.00 0.62
C ARG A 77 3.44 -14.26 -0.88
N ALA A 78 2.72 -13.46 -1.67
CA ALA A 78 2.71 -13.57 -3.12
C ALA A 78 3.82 -12.77 -3.82
N ARG A 79 4.74 -12.13 -3.07
CA ARG A 79 5.82 -11.29 -3.60
C ARG A 79 5.33 -10.29 -4.64
N LEU A 80 4.16 -9.69 -4.40
CA LEU A 80 3.58 -8.70 -5.31
C LEU A 80 4.36 -7.39 -5.30
N ASP A 81 5.28 -7.22 -4.37
CA ASP A 81 6.19 -6.06 -4.30
C ASP A 81 7.02 -5.95 -5.59
N HIS A 82 7.55 -7.07 -6.11
CA HIS A 82 8.28 -7.07 -7.39
C HIS A 82 7.37 -6.71 -8.58
N VAL A 83 6.13 -7.17 -8.57
CA VAL A 83 5.17 -6.87 -9.64
C VAL A 83 4.85 -5.37 -9.67
N ALA A 84 4.64 -4.77 -8.49
CA ALA A 84 4.41 -3.34 -8.37
C ALA A 84 5.66 -2.53 -8.76
N GLU A 85 6.85 -3.00 -8.39
CA GLU A 85 8.13 -2.39 -8.74
C GLU A 85 8.36 -2.38 -10.27
N ASP A 86 8.17 -3.51 -10.95
CA ASP A 86 8.31 -3.63 -12.40
C ASP A 86 7.38 -2.67 -13.15
N TRP A 87 6.14 -2.50 -12.66
CA TRP A 87 5.19 -1.55 -13.20
C TRP A 87 5.61 -0.11 -12.94
N PHE A 88 6.03 0.18 -11.70
CA PHE A 88 6.45 1.51 -11.29
C PHE A 88 7.67 1.99 -12.10
N GLN A 89 8.62 1.11 -12.43
CA GLN A 89 9.77 1.45 -13.25
C GLN A 89 9.40 1.85 -14.69
N GLN A 90 8.32 1.31 -15.23
CA GLN A 90 7.84 1.60 -16.59
C GLN A 90 7.00 2.89 -16.68
N MET A 91 6.63 3.49 -15.55
CA MET A 91 5.79 4.69 -15.47
C MET A 91 6.58 5.98 -15.75
N THR A 92 5.93 6.95 -16.41
CA THR A 92 6.43 8.33 -16.44
C THR A 92 6.36 8.96 -15.05
N GLU A 93 6.95 10.14 -14.88
CA GLU A 93 6.96 10.83 -13.60
C GLU A 93 5.55 11.21 -13.12
N GLU A 94 4.71 11.68 -14.04
CA GLU A 94 3.31 12.03 -13.77
C GLU A 94 2.50 10.79 -13.38
N GLU A 95 2.75 9.67 -14.05
CA GLU A 95 2.10 8.40 -13.77
C GLU A 95 2.52 7.85 -12.39
N LYS A 96 3.81 7.95 -12.05
CA LYS A 96 4.31 7.63 -10.70
C LYS A 96 3.65 8.49 -9.64
N ALA A 97 3.46 9.78 -9.92
CA ALA A 97 2.82 10.70 -8.98
C ALA A 97 1.36 10.31 -8.69
N ALA A 98 0.61 9.90 -9.71
CA ALA A 98 -0.77 9.42 -9.57
C ALA A 98 -0.83 8.05 -8.88
N TRP A 99 0.10 7.15 -9.21
CA TRP A 99 0.23 5.84 -8.58
C TRP A 99 0.48 5.94 -7.07
N ILE A 100 1.41 6.82 -6.68
CA ILE A 100 1.75 7.11 -5.28
C ILE A 100 0.51 7.59 -4.53
N GLU A 101 -0.24 8.57 -5.07
CA GLU A 101 -1.48 9.05 -4.46
C GLU A 101 -2.52 7.94 -4.27
N ALA A 102 -2.64 7.04 -5.25
CA ALA A 102 -3.61 5.96 -5.19
C ALA A 102 -3.23 4.87 -4.17
N THR A 103 -1.95 4.52 -4.04
CA THR A 103 -1.52 3.32 -3.30
C THR A 103 -0.96 3.62 -1.91
N MET A 104 -0.33 4.79 -1.72
CA MET A 104 0.36 5.13 -0.49
C MET A 104 -0.54 5.24 0.74
N PRO A 105 -1.68 5.96 0.72
CA PRO A 105 -2.50 6.13 1.92
C PRO A 105 -2.92 4.79 2.51
N THR A 106 -3.34 3.85 1.64
CA THR A 106 -3.72 2.50 2.05
C THR A 106 -2.54 1.73 2.63
N GLY A 107 -1.38 1.75 1.97
CA GLY A 107 -0.18 1.08 2.46
C GLY A 107 0.29 1.61 3.82
N PHE A 108 0.32 2.94 3.98
CA PHE A 108 0.67 3.60 5.24
C PHE A 108 -0.32 3.27 6.36
N LYS A 109 -1.61 3.32 6.07
CA LYS A 109 -2.66 2.93 7.03
C LYS A 109 -2.47 1.50 7.51
N GLN A 110 -2.27 0.56 6.60
CA GLN A 110 -2.05 -0.85 6.95
C GLN A 110 -0.79 -1.02 7.83
N MET A 111 0.28 -0.29 7.54
CA MET A 111 1.50 -0.30 8.36
C MET A 111 1.25 0.25 9.77
N LEU A 112 0.52 1.38 9.89
CA LEU A 112 0.18 1.97 11.19
C LEU A 112 -0.69 1.02 12.02
N THR A 113 -1.71 0.42 11.41
CA THR A 113 -2.54 -0.59 12.08
C THR A 113 -1.69 -1.78 12.56
N ALA A 114 -0.83 -2.32 11.69
CA ALA A 114 0.04 -3.43 12.08
C ALA A 114 1.01 -3.06 13.20
N PHE A 115 1.49 -1.81 13.25
CA PHE A 115 2.33 -1.31 14.33
C PHE A 115 1.55 -1.21 15.65
N GLU A 116 0.33 -0.69 15.61
CA GLU A 116 -0.55 -0.53 16.79
C GLU A 116 -0.93 -1.87 17.43
N GLU A 117 -1.11 -2.91 16.62
CA GLU A 117 -1.40 -4.27 17.07
C GLU A 117 -0.21 -4.95 17.78
N LEU A 118 1.01 -4.42 17.65
CA LEU A 118 2.17 -4.98 18.34
C LEU A 118 2.09 -4.74 19.86
N PRO A 119 2.57 -5.69 20.69
CA PRO A 119 2.79 -5.45 22.12
C PRO A 119 3.71 -4.25 22.37
N GLN A 120 3.50 -3.54 23.49
CA GLN A 120 4.22 -2.31 23.83
C GLN A 120 5.76 -2.46 23.76
N ASP A 121 6.31 -3.56 24.27
CA ASP A 121 7.76 -3.81 24.23
C ASP A 121 8.28 -3.93 22.79
N LYS A 122 7.50 -4.53 21.90
CA LYS A 122 7.86 -4.67 20.47
C LYS A 122 7.74 -3.34 19.74
N ARG A 123 6.73 -2.53 20.05
CA ARG A 123 6.60 -1.17 19.49
C ARG A 123 7.79 -0.31 19.89
N ARG A 124 8.15 -0.30 21.18
CA ARG A 124 9.32 0.42 21.69
C ARG A 124 10.60 -0.02 20.99
N LYS A 125 10.82 -1.33 20.88
CA LYS A 125 11.98 -1.87 20.16
C LYS A 125 12.01 -1.44 18.70
N ALA A 126 10.87 -1.44 18.01
CA ALA A 126 10.77 -0.99 16.62
C ALA A 126 11.10 0.50 16.48
N ILE A 127 10.67 1.34 17.43
CA ILE A 127 11.02 2.77 17.50
C ILE A 127 12.53 2.94 17.73
N ASP A 128 13.09 2.24 18.72
CA ASP A 128 14.53 2.32 19.03
C ASP A 128 15.39 1.88 17.84
N ASP A 129 14.98 0.81 17.15
CA ASP A 129 15.63 0.31 15.94
C ASP A 129 15.54 1.33 14.79
N ALA A 130 14.40 2.01 14.63
CA ALA A 130 14.22 3.06 13.62
C ALA A 130 15.11 4.29 13.92
N LEU A 131 15.13 4.76 15.17
CA LEU A 131 15.98 5.87 15.60
C LEU A 131 17.47 5.57 15.39
N ARG A 132 17.89 4.36 15.74
CA ARG A 132 19.27 3.91 15.53
C ARG A 132 19.64 3.93 14.04
N ARG A 133 18.79 3.38 13.17
CA ARG A 133 19.03 3.37 11.71
C ARG A 133 19.11 4.78 11.12
N LEU A 134 18.29 5.72 11.60
CA LEU A 134 18.34 7.11 11.16
C LEU A 134 19.67 7.78 11.53
N LYS A 135 20.15 7.54 12.75
CA LYS A 135 21.45 8.04 13.22
C LYS A 135 22.61 7.43 12.45
N GLU A 136 22.59 6.12 12.24
CA GLU A 136 23.58 5.41 11.42
C GLU A 136 23.63 5.96 9.98
N ALA A 137 22.47 6.21 9.36
CA ALA A 137 22.40 6.82 8.03
C ALA A 137 22.95 8.25 8.01
N GLN A 138 22.67 9.04 9.05
CA GLN A 138 23.21 10.40 9.21
C GLN A 138 24.74 10.38 9.34
N ASP A 139 25.27 9.49 10.18
CA ASP A 139 26.70 9.37 10.41
C ASP A 139 27.44 8.91 9.15
N GLN A 140 26.85 8.00 8.37
CA GLN A 140 27.39 7.59 7.07
C GLN A 140 27.44 8.77 6.09
N MET A 141 26.38 9.57 6.00
CA MET A 141 26.35 10.78 5.15
C MET A 141 27.40 11.81 5.60
N ARG A 142 27.53 12.05 6.91
CA ARG A 142 28.53 12.98 7.48
C ARG A 142 29.96 12.51 7.26
N ALA A 143 30.21 11.20 7.31
CA ALA A 143 31.50 10.60 7.05
C ALA A 143 31.91 10.62 5.57
N GLY A 144 31.05 11.13 4.67
CA GLY A 144 31.30 11.14 3.23
C GLY A 144 31.38 9.72 2.65
N ALA A 145 30.84 8.73 3.35
CA ALA A 145 30.73 7.38 2.81
C ALA A 145 29.83 7.44 1.57
N PRO A 146 30.22 6.81 0.45
CA PRO A 146 29.34 6.74 -0.71
C PRO A 146 28.01 6.13 -0.26
N PRO A 147 26.86 6.66 -0.73
CA PRO A 147 25.57 6.04 -0.46
C PRO A 147 25.69 4.56 -0.83
N GLY A 148 25.25 3.70 0.10
CA GLY A 148 25.39 2.25 -0.03
C GLY A 148 24.97 1.77 -1.41
N ASP A 149 25.63 0.71 -1.89
CA ASP A 149 25.56 0.20 -3.25
C ASP A 149 24.13 0.34 -3.83
N PRO A 150 23.89 1.15 -4.88
CA PRO A 150 22.55 1.33 -5.47
C PRO A 150 21.98 -0.01 -6.00
N ALA A 151 22.82 -1.03 -6.14
CA ALA A 151 22.45 -2.41 -6.46
C ALA A 151 22.00 -3.26 -5.24
N SER A 152 21.97 -2.70 -4.02
CA SER A 152 21.38 -3.42 -2.88
C SER A 152 19.89 -3.64 -3.15
N THR A 153 19.41 -4.86 -2.92
CA THR A 153 18.02 -5.28 -3.18
C THR A 153 16.96 -4.50 -2.37
N ASN A 154 17.37 -3.54 -1.54
CA ASN A 154 16.51 -2.67 -0.74
C ASN A 154 16.76 -1.17 -0.97
N SER A 155 17.53 -0.77 -1.99
CA SER A 155 17.75 0.65 -2.29
C SER A 155 16.44 1.25 -2.83
N PRO A 156 15.91 2.32 -2.19
CA PRO A 156 14.68 2.94 -2.65
C PRO A 156 14.87 3.45 -4.09
N PRO A 157 13.84 3.34 -4.96
CA PRO A 157 13.94 3.80 -6.33
C PRO A 157 14.34 5.28 -6.36
N VAL A 158 15.15 5.67 -7.34
CA VAL A 158 15.51 7.08 -7.54
C VAL A 158 14.23 7.84 -7.93
N LEU A 159 13.70 8.59 -6.96
CA LEU A 159 12.52 9.43 -7.13
C LEU A 159 12.96 10.88 -7.35
N SER A 160 12.25 11.60 -8.21
CA SER A 160 12.43 13.05 -8.33
C SER A 160 12.10 13.77 -7.01
N GLN A 161 12.59 14.99 -6.84
CA GLN A 161 12.33 15.77 -5.63
C GLN A 161 10.84 16.00 -5.40
N ASP A 162 10.08 16.24 -6.47
CA ASP A 162 8.63 16.44 -6.42
C ASP A 162 7.90 15.19 -5.92
N LEU A 163 8.30 14.00 -6.41
CA LEU A 163 7.74 12.74 -5.92
C LEU A 163 8.10 12.48 -4.45
N GLN A 164 9.31 12.83 -4.03
CA GLN A 164 9.72 12.72 -2.63
C GLN A 164 8.92 13.68 -1.73
N GLU A 165 8.68 14.92 -2.17
CA GLU A 165 7.80 15.87 -1.48
C GLU A 165 6.38 15.34 -1.33
N LYS A 166 5.83 14.79 -2.41
CA LYS A 166 4.49 14.21 -2.44
C LYS A 166 4.35 13.04 -1.46
N ILE A 167 5.31 12.12 -1.48
CA ILE A 167 5.39 10.97 -0.55
C ILE A 167 5.42 11.46 0.90
N ARG A 168 6.24 12.47 1.20
CA ARG A 168 6.34 13.05 2.55
C ARG A 168 5.02 13.66 2.99
N LEU A 169 4.38 14.45 2.13
CA LEU A 169 3.13 15.12 2.45
C LEU A 169 2.00 14.11 2.69
N ILE A 170 1.84 13.14 1.78
CA ILE A 170 0.83 12.07 1.93
C ILE A 170 1.10 11.25 3.20
N GLY A 171 2.36 10.88 3.45
CA GLY A 171 2.76 10.10 4.61
C GLY A 171 2.47 10.83 5.92
N LEU A 172 2.84 12.10 6.03
CA LEU A 172 2.54 12.94 7.20
C LEU A 172 1.04 13.14 7.40
N GLN A 173 0.31 13.46 6.33
CA GLN A 173 -1.14 13.61 6.41
C GLN A 173 -1.81 12.33 6.91
N THR A 174 -1.46 11.19 6.30
CA THR A 174 -2.00 9.87 6.69
C THR A 174 -1.62 9.52 8.13
N PHE A 175 -0.38 9.81 8.54
CA PHE A 175 0.05 9.63 9.92
C PHE A 175 -0.81 10.44 10.87
N TYR A 176 -0.99 11.75 10.63
CA TYR A 176 -1.78 12.59 11.52
C TYR A 176 -3.28 12.25 11.52
N SER A 177 -3.84 11.75 10.42
CA SER A 177 -5.26 11.40 10.34
C SER A 177 -5.58 10.00 10.88
N GLU A 178 -4.77 8.99 10.55
CA GLU A 178 -5.09 7.58 10.80
C GLU A 178 -4.46 7.02 12.09
N SER A 179 -3.37 7.61 12.60
CA SER A 179 -2.73 7.06 13.81
C SER A 179 -3.44 7.48 15.09
N SER A 180 -3.42 6.56 16.08
CA SER A 180 -3.95 6.82 17.42
C SER A 180 -3.14 7.90 18.16
N ALA A 181 -3.73 8.52 19.18
CA ALA A 181 -3.05 9.51 20.01
C ALA A 181 -1.79 8.94 20.68
N GLN A 182 -1.83 7.66 21.07
CA GLN A 182 -0.68 6.95 21.63
C GLN A 182 0.43 6.79 20.58
N THR A 183 0.10 6.32 19.38
CA THR A 183 1.08 6.17 18.29
C THR A 183 1.74 7.50 17.92
N LYS A 184 0.96 8.60 17.91
CA LYS A 184 1.49 9.95 17.68
C LYS A 184 2.54 10.35 18.72
N ALA A 185 2.25 10.10 20.00
CA ALA A 185 3.17 10.40 21.09
C ALA A 185 4.41 9.49 21.05
N GLU A 186 4.22 8.18 20.79
CA GLU A 186 5.32 7.21 20.71
C GLU A 186 6.27 7.49 19.52
N LEU A 187 5.75 7.95 18.38
CA LEU A 187 6.54 8.21 17.16
C LEU A 187 7.05 9.65 17.04
N ALA A 188 6.72 10.55 17.97
CA ALA A 188 7.20 11.94 17.95
C ALA A 188 8.75 12.05 17.84
N PRO A 189 9.55 11.29 18.61
CA PRO A 189 11.01 11.34 18.49
C PRO A 189 11.53 10.91 17.11
N VAL A 190 10.83 9.95 16.45
CA VAL A 190 11.21 9.48 15.11
C VAL A 190 10.97 10.58 14.07
N LEU A 191 9.88 11.32 14.20
CA LEU A 191 9.58 12.46 13.31
C LEU A 191 10.59 13.59 13.47
N GLU A 192 11.01 13.88 14.71
CA GLU A 192 12.06 14.87 15.00
C GLU A 192 13.40 14.48 14.35
N GLU A 193 13.83 13.22 14.51
CA GLU A 193 15.06 12.73 13.87
C GLU A 193 14.95 12.71 12.35
N LEU A 194 13.80 12.33 11.78
CA LEU A 194 13.58 12.42 10.32
C LEU A 194 13.70 13.86 9.81
N GLN A 195 13.10 14.82 10.51
CA GLN A 195 13.25 16.24 10.19
C GLN A 195 14.70 16.68 10.27
N HIS A 196 15.40 16.29 11.34
CA HIS A 196 16.81 16.61 11.52
C HIS A 196 17.70 16.03 10.42
N VAL A 197 17.48 14.77 10.01
CA VAL A 197 18.18 14.14 8.88
C VAL A 197 17.90 14.88 7.57
N MET A 198 16.67 15.38 7.34
CA MET A 198 16.35 16.15 6.14
C MET A 198 16.98 17.55 6.15
N GLU A 199 17.03 18.22 7.31
CA GLU A 199 17.69 19.52 7.46
C GLU A 199 19.20 19.41 7.26
N THR A 200 19.80 18.35 7.82
CA THR A 200 21.25 18.09 7.75
C THR A 200 21.68 17.44 6.43
N GLY A 201 20.77 16.72 5.75
CA GLY A 201 20.95 16.05 4.46
C GLY A 201 20.82 16.96 3.24
N ARG A 202 20.80 18.29 3.42
CA ARG A 202 20.97 19.27 2.33
C ARG A 202 22.43 19.71 2.20
N PRO A 203 23.28 19.05 1.39
CA PRO A 203 24.43 19.70 0.79
C PRO A 203 24.06 20.17 -0.63
N PHE A 204 23.05 21.03 -0.79
CA PHE A 204 22.80 21.72 -2.07
C PHE A 204 22.42 23.19 -1.84
N ARG A 205 23.31 23.92 -1.17
CA ARG A 205 23.46 25.36 -1.39
C ARG A 205 24.75 25.56 -2.17
N GLY A 206 24.60 25.86 -3.47
CA GLY A 206 25.62 26.51 -4.30
C GLY A 206 26.59 25.59 -5.03
N ARG A 207 26.31 25.31 -6.30
CA ARG A 207 26.87 26.07 -7.43
C ARG A 207 26.13 25.75 -8.73
#